data_AF-A0A4S0S3U1-F1
#
_entry.id   AF-A0A4S0S3U1-F1
#
_cell.length_a   1.000
_cell.length_b   1.000
_cell.length_c   1.000
_cell.angle_alpha   90.00
_cell.angle_beta   90.00
_cell.angle_gamma   90.00
#
_symmetry.space_group_name_H-M   'P 1'
#
loop_
_entity.id
_entity.type
_entity.pdbx_description
1 polymer ?
#
loop_
_entity_poly.entity_id
_entity_poly.type
_entity_poly.pdbx_seq_one_letter_code
_entity_poly.pdbx_strand_id
1 'polypeptide(L)'
;MAERFRTSRIAYLKAVRTHPAERMNAANGSERTSARFPDQRAAKRGCRNPLTVRNMLLQSVASASLLCLSDLRAFAACVEAPPGTLIIECRGQINSGFTSAGLSVTVNADSTAVFNAPVTIEGPGTSTFNNLGTANADVIAIGNTSFTLNNAGVLDNAVRATDNGTFQLNNHGLIDGGVFLAGSGVNNIINFADGQVQNGVTSTGNSNDAVINLGFFAGSISLGAGDDVLDLAAGDVQTSVDMGSGNDNFRWIVGNVAATVQMGDGDDTALFVRLTQNNLTAGKIIDGGLGTDTLTWDHTTNDQGAQQGDQPTNIVNWEDFRLTNRSQLRFIFTTGVLTLGDTQTGTGTLSIDSTSSVLAGNSFGYGVVPFDSSQLVTVNNAGAIDLTNDSPAPGTGTSLHDTFTIHGNYVGQDGRLLLNTFLGTDNSPSDRLVIENGAGRGSTSILVTNVDGPGALTTGNGIQVVDATNGATTTAGAFALGGPVAAGVFEYNLFRGGVTPSAATDNDWFLRNTVSPPPPPPPPPPPPPPPPPPPPPPPPPPPPPPPPPPPPPPPPPPPIPNVRPEVPGHVIAPLVAQRMGLMTLGTFHQDAATSRF
;
A
#
# COMPACT_ATOMS: atom_id res chain seq x y z
N MET A 1 -56.66 -10.25 -31.34
CA MET A 1 -57.48 -10.84 -30.26
C MET A 1 -56.55 -11.01 -29.07
N ALA A 2 -56.70 -10.32 -27.93
CA ALA A 2 -57.87 -10.25 -27.02
C ALA A 2 -58.00 -11.55 -26.18
N GLU A 3 -58.18 -11.52 -24.85
CA GLU A 3 -58.18 -10.42 -23.85
C GLU A 3 -58.29 -11.03 -22.43
N ARG A 4 -57.71 -10.42 -21.37
CA ARG A 4 -58.34 -10.24 -20.03
C ARG A 4 -57.54 -9.37 -19.05
N PHE A 5 -58.28 -8.61 -18.25
CA PHE A 5 -57.81 -7.62 -17.25
C PHE A 5 -58.18 -8.02 -15.80
N ARG A 6 -57.40 -7.55 -14.81
CA ARG A 6 -57.80 -6.62 -13.71
C ARG A 6 -56.61 -6.43 -12.72
N THR A 7 -56.04 -5.23 -12.49
CA THR A 7 -56.46 -4.08 -11.63
C THR A 7 -56.68 -4.41 -10.12
N SER A 8 -56.29 -3.57 -9.13
CA SER A 8 -55.86 -2.14 -9.10
C SER A 8 -55.11 -1.73 -7.80
N ARG A 9 -54.24 -0.69 -7.88
CA ARG A 9 -54.24 0.60 -7.08
C ARG A 9 -52.92 1.39 -7.30
N ILE A 10 -52.92 2.57 -7.95
CA ILE A 10 -52.93 3.96 -7.39
C ILE A 10 -51.62 4.29 -6.62
N ALA A 11 -50.62 5.01 -7.18
CA ALA A 11 -50.49 6.48 -7.45
C ALA A 11 -50.39 7.35 -6.16
N TYR A 12 -49.62 8.44 -5.99
CA TYR A 12 -48.87 9.40 -6.86
C TYR A 12 -47.81 10.16 -5.97
N LEU A 13 -47.04 11.25 -6.25
CA LEU A 13 -46.86 12.23 -7.34
C LEU A 13 -45.46 12.98 -7.28
N LYS A 14 -44.50 12.69 -8.18
CA LYS A 14 -43.54 13.59 -8.90
C LYS A 14 -42.75 14.77 -8.23
N ALA A 15 -41.40 14.64 -8.23
CA ALA A 15 -40.29 15.62 -8.41
C ALA A 15 -40.38 17.14 -8.07
N VAL A 16 -39.29 17.68 -7.48
CA VAL A 16 -38.88 19.11 -7.44
C VAL A 16 -37.35 19.23 -7.69
N ARG A 17 -36.88 20.38 -8.21
CA ARG A 17 -35.47 20.71 -8.53
C ARG A 17 -35.04 22.03 -7.83
N THR A 18 -33.76 22.13 -7.46
CA THR A 18 -32.91 23.35 -7.34
C THR A 18 -33.32 24.55 -6.45
N HIS A 19 -32.37 24.92 -5.56
CA HIS A 19 -31.94 26.22 -4.98
C HIS A 19 -32.33 27.56 -5.67
N PRO A 20 -32.07 28.76 -5.05
CA PRO A 20 -31.45 29.07 -3.74
C PRO A 20 -32.17 30.13 -2.83
N ALA A 21 -31.61 30.33 -1.63
CA ALA A 21 -31.51 31.51 -0.73
C ALA A 21 -32.43 32.76 -0.87
N GLU A 22 -32.95 33.27 0.27
CA GLU A 22 -32.51 34.57 0.82
C GLU A 22 -32.91 34.86 2.30
N ARG A 23 -32.40 36.01 2.79
CA ARG A 23 -32.26 36.60 4.14
C ARG A 23 -33.51 36.83 5.03
N MET A 24 -33.22 37.07 6.34
CA MET A 24 -33.98 37.88 7.33
C MET A 24 -35.33 37.30 7.83
N ASN A 25 -35.77 37.45 9.09
CA ASN A 25 -35.47 38.41 10.17
C ASN A 25 -35.69 37.78 11.57
N ALA A 26 -35.37 38.49 12.66
CA ALA A 26 -35.65 38.06 14.05
C ALA A 26 -36.54 39.06 14.82
N ALA A 27 -37.54 38.57 15.59
CA ALA A 27 -38.21 39.32 16.69
C ALA A 27 -39.16 38.45 17.57
N ASN A 28 -38.95 38.52 18.89
CA ASN A 28 -39.90 38.54 20.04
C ASN A 28 -41.16 37.61 20.17
N GLY A 29 -41.36 37.10 21.40
CA GLY A 29 -42.64 36.58 21.95
C GLY A 29 -42.51 35.16 22.54
N SER A 30 -42.52 34.82 23.85
CA SER A 30 -42.96 35.42 25.14
C SER A 30 -44.35 34.99 25.67
N GLU A 31 -44.46 33.77 26.21
CA GLU A 31 -45.38 33.35 27.30
C GLU A 31 -44.81 32.05 27.92
N ARG A 32 -44.63 31.76 29.24
CA ARG A 32 -45.26 32.08 30.55
C ARG A 32 -46.25 31.03 31.11
N THR A 33 -45.71 30.04 31.83
CA THR A 33 -46.34 29.35 32.98
C THR A 33 -45.19 28.74 33.84
N SER A 34 -44.87 29.14 35.08
CA SER A 34 -45.62 29.44 36.32
C SER A 34 -45.84 28.23 37.25
N ALA A 35 -44.88 27.97 38.13
CA ALA A 35 -45.03 27.21 39.39
C ALA A 35 -44.33 27.95 40.54
N ARG A 36 -44.69 27.71 41.81
CA ARG A 36 -44.32 28.57 42.96
C ARG A 36 -43.41 27.89 44.01
N PHE A 37 -42.34 28.62 44.37
CA PHE A 37 -41.92 29.05 45.73
C PHE A 37 -42.79 28.66 46.96
N PRO A 38 -42.20 28.51 48.18
CA PRO A 38 -41.34 29.55 48.77
C PRO A 38 -40.08 29.17 49.60
N ASP A 39 -39.29 30.22 49.85
CA ASP A 39 -38.06 30.33 50.63
C ASP A 39 -38.32 30.54 52.14
N GLN A 40 -37.28 30.41 52.99
CA GLN A 40 -37.29 30.69 54.43
C GLN A 40 -35.97 31.37 54.87
N ARG A 41 -36.03 32.68 55.19
CA ARG A 41 -34.92 33.42 55.82
C ARG A 41 -35.33 34.21 57.06
N ALA A 42 -34.57 33.96 58.13
CA ALA A 42 -34.13 34.88 59.18
C ALA A 42 -35.14 35.77 59.93
N ALA A 43 -35.14 35.67 61.27
CA ALA A 43 -35.69 36.67 62.17
C ALA A 43 -34.65 37.09 63.24
N LYS A 44 -34.38 38.40 63.35
CA LYS A 44 -33.59 38.98 64.46
C LYS A 44 -34.50 39.22 65.68
N ARG A 45 -34.06 38.82 66.88
CA ARG A 45 -34.36 39.51 68.14
C ARG A 45 -33.12 39.44 69.04
N GLY A 46 -32.93 40.45 69.89
CA GLY A 46 -31.82 40.52 70.84
C GLY A 46 -32.30 40.88 72.24
N CYS A 47 -31.42 40.74 73.23
CA CYS A 47 -31.63 41.21 74.60
C CYS A 47 -30.35 41.82 75.18
N ARG A 48 -30.45 42.48 76.35
CA ARG A 48 -29.37 43.31 76.93
C ARG A 48 -28.61 42.61 78.06
N ASN A 49 -27.35 43.05 78.24
CA ASN A 49 -26.50 42.94 79.44
C ASN A 49 -27.16 43.53 80.72
N PRO A 50 -26.57 43.44 81.95
CA PRO A 50 -25.20 42.99 82.31
C PRO A 50 -25.08 42.03 83.52
N LEU A 51 -23.85 41.57 83.83
CA LEU A 51 -23.42 41.25 85.22
C LEU A 51 -21.87 41.31 85.45
N THR A 52 -21.37 42.55 85.62
CA THR A 52 -20.53 43.00 86.75
C THR A 52 -19.30 42.19 87.26
N VAL A 53 -18.09 42.65 86.83
CA VAL A 53 -16.88 42.97 87.66
C VAL A 53 -15.89 41.88 88.17
N ARG A 54 -14.61 42.07 87.77
CA ARG A 54 -13.31 41.66 88.39
C ARG A 54 -13.01 40.15 88.52
N ASN A 55 -11.74 39.69 88.56
CA ASN A 55 -10.47 40.41 88.85
C ASN A 55 -9.30 39.97 87.93
N MET A 56 -8.24 40.79 87.82
CA MET A 56 -6.94 40.43 87.22
C MET A 56 -5.90 40.09 88.30
N LEU A 57 -5.00 39.13 88.02
CA LEU A 57 -3.55 39.10 88.31
C LEU A 57 -3.05 37.65 88.03
N LEU A 58 -2.41 37.35 86.90
CA LEU A 58 -0.99 37.51 86.51
C LEU A 58 0.00 36.51 87.16
N GLN A 59 0.70 35.78 86.29
CA GLN A 59 2.09 35.27 86.42
C GLN A 59 2.39 34.12 87.42
N SER A 60 3.26 33.13 87.13
CA SER A 60 4.11 32.92 85.93
C SER A 60 4.72 31.49 85.79
N VAL A 61 5.16 31.19 84.55
CA VAL A 61 6.11 30.15 84.05
C VAL A 61 5.83 28.63 84.19
N ALA A 62 6.13 27.90 83.08
CA ALA A 62 6.51 26.48 82.97
C ALA A 62 5.46 25.41 83.36
N SER A 63 5.13 24.38 82.55
CA SER A 63 5.82 23.79 81.39
C SER A 63 4.89 22.94 80.50
N ALA A 64 5.41 22.55 79.33
CA ALA A 64 5.04 21.37 78.52
C ALA A 64 3.64 21.29 77.86
N SER A 65 3.65 21.39 76.53
CA SER A 65 2.95 20.48 75.60
C SER A 65 1.43 20.30 75.73
N LEU A 66 0.65 21.16 75.06
CA LEU A 66 -0.60 20.73 74.45
C LEU A 66 -0.85 21.38 73.08
N LEU A 67 -1.49 20.62 72.20
CA LEU A 67 -1.52 20.80 70.75
C LEU A 67 -2.24 22.09 70.29
N CYS A 68 -1.59 22.89 69.46
CA CYS A 68 -2.27 23.65 68.41
C CYS A 68 -2.10 22.90 67.08
N LEU A 69 -3.11 22.10 66.73
CA LEU A 69 -3.15 21.34 65.48
C LEU A 69 -3.51 22.24 64.29
N SER A 70 -2.83 22.00 63.17
CA SER A 70 -3.31 22.21 61.80
C SER A 70 -4.06 23.51 61.48
N ASP A 71 -3.32 24.52 61.03
CA ASP A 71 -3.75 25.28 59.84
C ASP A 71 -2.80 24.91 58.69
N LEU A 72 -2.86 23.62 58.30
CA LEU A 72 -2.02 23.00 57.26
C LEU A 72 -2.52 23.40 55.87
N ARG A 73 -2.58 24.71 55.62
CA ARG A 73 -2.79 25.25 54.28
C ARG A 73 -1.55 24.95 53.47
N ALA A 74 -1.69 24.11 52.45
CA ALA A 74 -0.66 23.91 51.45
C ALA A 74 -0.42 25.26 50.77
N PHE A 75 0.68 25.94 51.15
CA PHE A 75 1.13 27.13 50.44
C PHE A 75 1.58 26.69 49.06
N ALA A 76 0.93 27.24 48.03
CA ALA A 76 1.31 26.98 46.66
C ALA A 76 2.70 27.58 46.41
N ALA A 77 3.66 26.72 46.04
CA ALA A 77 5.06 27.09 45.92
C ALA A 77 5.82 26.04 45.11
N CYS A 78 6.89 26.50 44.45
CA CYS A 78 8.02 25.69 44.02
C CYS A 78 9.17 25.93 45.00
N VAL A 79 9.64 24.90 45.70
CA VAL A 79 10.64 25.02 46.78
C VAL A 79 11.72 23.96 46.60
N GLU A 80 12.98 24.34 46.83
CA GLU A 80 14.10 23.40 46.79
C GLU A 80 14.03 22.38 47.94
N ALA A 81 14.08 21.09 47.61
CA ALA A 81 13.88 20.00 48.56
C ALA A 81 14.66 18.73 48.16
N PRO A 82 15.71 18.33 48.92
CA PRO A 82 16.33 19.05 50.04
C PRO A 82 17.03 20.36 49.60
N PRO A 83 17.17 21.36 50.49
CA PRO A 83 17.94 22.58 50.19
C PRO A 83 19.39 22.27 49.79
N GLY A 84 19.89 22.94 48.75
CA GLY A 84 21.22 22.74 48.17
C GLY A 84 21.35 21.51 47.25
N THR A 85 20.27 21.03 46.65
CA THR A 85 20.28 19.86 45.73
C THR A 85 19.82 20.17 44.30
N LEU A 86 19.32 21.38 44.02
CA LEU A 86 18.70 21.78 42.75
C LEU A 86 17.52 20.88 42.31
N ILE A 87 16.89 20.19 43.27
CA ILE A 87 15.60 19.52 43.11
C ILE A 87 14.52 20.46 43.65
N ILE A 88 13.56 20.85 42.81
CA ILE A 88 12.47 21.77 43.13
C ILE A 88 11.15 21.01 43.18
N GLU A 89 10.50 20.99 44.34
CA GLU A 89 9.16 20.43 44.53
C GLU A 89 8.11 21.55 44.35
N CYS A 90 7.26 21.42 43.33
CA CYS A 90 6.19 22.35 42.97
C CYS A 90 4.81 21.76 43.31
N ARG A 91 3.99 22.52 44.04
CA ARG A 91 2.65 22.12 44.51
C ARG A 91 1.68 23.30 44.54
N GLY A 92 0.39 23.06 44.31
CA GLY A 92 -0.65 24.10 44.33
C GLY A 92 -0.61 25.11 43.17
N GLN A 93 -1.38 26.19 43.30
CA GLN A 93 -1.57 27.25 42.29
C GLN A 93 -0.36 28.20 42.17
N ILE A 94 0.45 28.02 41.13
CA ILE A 94 1.71 28.73 40.88
C ILE A 94 1.46 29.83 39.84
N ASN A 95 1.31 31.07 40.33
CA ASN A 95 0.87 32.22 39.53
C ASN A 95 2.00 33.17 39.09
N SER A 96 3.22 33.00 39.61
CA SER A 96 4.38 33.86 39.35
C SER A 96 5.21 33.42 38.14
N GLY A 97 4.90 32.27 37.56
CA GLY A 97 5.80 31.49 36.72
C GLY A 97 6.90 30.81 37.54
N PHE A 98 7.68 29.97 36.85
CA PHE A 98 8.93 29.40 37.34
C PHE A 98 10.03 29.71 36.32
N THR A 99 11.23 30.07 36.79
CA THR A 99 12.38 30.32 35.91
C THR A 99 13.65 29.81 36.57
N SER A 100 14.42 28.99 35.86
CA SER A 100 15.78 28.59 36.21
C SER A 100 16.70 28.89 35.02
N ALA A 101 17.93 29.34 35.28
CA ALA A 101 18.87 29.76 34.24
C ALA A 101 20.31 29.36 34.59
N GLY A 102 21.02 28.77 33.63
CA GLY A 102 22.46 28.44 33.73
C GLY A 102 22.82 27.35 34.74
N LEU A 103 21.85 26.55 35.20
CA LEU A 103 22.03 25.48 36.18
C LEU A 103 21.20 24.24 35.80
N SER A 104 21.80 23.06 35.95
CA SER A 104 21.10 21.77 35.93
C SER A 104 20.06 21.72 37.05
N VAL A 105 18.77 21.61 36.71
CA VAL A 105 17.67 21.61 37.69
C VAL A 105 16.72 20.43 37.45
N THR A 106 16.23 19.80 38.53
CA THR A 106 15.11 18.84 38.46
C THR A 106 13.88 19.48 39.08
N VAL A 107 12.82 19.68 38.31
CA VAL A 107 11.54 20.23 38.78
C VAL A 107 10.50 19.12 38.85
N ASN A 108 9.92 18.90 40.02
CA ASN A 108 8.89 17.90 40.29
C ASN A 108 7.57 18.62 40.60
N ALA A 109 6.60 18.54 39.69
CA ALA A 109 5.24 19.02 39.92
C ALA A 109 4.33 17.86 40.33
N ASP A 110 3.79 17.91 41.56
CA ASP A 110 2.81 16.92 42.01
C ASP A 110 1.43 17.15 41.38
N SER A 111 0.51 16.19 41.56
CA SER A 111 -0.84 16.26 40.97
C SER A 111 -1.77 17.35 41.55
N THR A 112 -1.24 18.23 42.42
CA THR A 112 -1.91 19.45 42.88
C THR A 112 -1.29 20.73 42.30
N ALA A 113 -0.13 20.62 41.64
CA ALA A 113 0.54 21.74 40.99
C ALA A 113 -0.27 22.24 39.78
N VAL A 114 -0.49 23.55 39.73
CA VAL A 114 -1.16 24.22 38.60
C VAL A 114 -0.38 25.49 38.26
N PHE A 115 0.35 25.47 37.15
CA PHE A 115 1.12 26.61 36.67
C PHE A 115 0.24 27.52 35.81
N ASN A 116 -0.12 28.70 36.31
CA ASN A 116 -0.91 29.70 35.59
C ASN A 116 -0.04 30.75 34.87
N ALA A 117 1.27 30.53 34.83
CA ALA A 117 2.28 31.32 34.13
C ALA A 117 3.48 30.40 33.80
N PRO A 118 4.33 30.75 32.81
CA PRO A 118 5.26 29.80 32.18
C PRO A 118 6.26 29.11 33.12
N VAL A 119 6.71 27.93 32.70
CA VAL A 119 7.80 27.17 33.31
C VAL A 119 9.00 27.23 32.37
N THR A 120 9.94 28.13 32.64
CA THR A 120 11.10 28.40 31.78
C THR A 120 12.39 27.83 32.38
N ILE A 121 13.12 27.03 31.62
CA ILE A 121 14.40 26.42 32.04
C ILE A 121 15.45 26.69 30.96
N GLU A 122 16.34 27.64 31.25
CA GLU A 122 17.40 28.14 30.36
C GLU A 122 18.75 27.51 30.74
N GLY A 123 19.48 27.02 29.74
CA GLY A 123 20.77 26.36 29.93
C GLY A 123 21.96 27.33 30.13
N PRO A 124 23.21 26.82 30.04
CA PRO A 124 23.56 25.41 29.84
C PRO A 124 23.29 24.54 31.08
N GLY A 125 23.23 23.22 30.91
CA GLY A 125 22.92 22.27 31.98
C GLY A 125 22.20 21.02 31.50
N THR A 126 22.04 20.05 32.42
CA THR A 126 21.19 18.87 32.24
C THR A 126 20.00 19.00 33.18
N SER A 127 18.83 19.26 32.63
CA SER A 127 17.64 19.62 33.40
C SER A 127 16.47 18.68 33.12
N THR A 128 15.54 18.57 34.07
CA THR A 128 14.37 17.70 33.98
C THR A 128 13.14 18.39 34.56
N PHE A 129 11.99 18.27 33.89
CA PHE A 129 10.68 18.63 34.43
C PHE A 129 9.76 17.40 34.44
N ASN A 130 9.33 17.00 35.63
CA ASN A 130 8.40 15.90 35.87
C ASN A 130 7.03 16.51 36.19
N ASN A 131 6.07 16.40 35.27
CA ASN A 131 4.72 16.94 35.46
C ASN A 131 3.69 15.84 35.75
N LEU A 132 3.13 15.87 36.96
CA LEU A 132 1.91 15.11 37.33
C LEU A 132 0.68 16.01 37.49
N GLY A 133 0.86 17.34 37.39
CA GLY A 133 -0.15 18.36 37.60
C GLY A 133 -0.63 18.99 36.29
N THR A 134 -0.92 20.28 36.31
CA THR A 134 -1.42 21.04 35.15
C THR A 134 -0.53 22.24 34.84
N ALA A 135 -0.13 22.42 33.58
CA ALA A 135 0.45 23.67 33.09
C ALA A 135 -0.53 24.38 32.16
N ASN A 136 -1.11 25.51 32.62
CA ASN A 136 -2.01 26.38 31.86
C ASN A 136 -1.24 27.43 31.02
N ALA A 137 0.07 27.30 30.94
CA ALA A 137 1.01 28.24 30.33
C ALA A 137 2.22 27.48 29.78
N ASP A 138 2.95 28.11 28.84
CA ASP A 138 4.03 27.46 28.09
C ASP A 138 5.09 26.81 29.00
N VAL A 139 5.52 25.59 28.64
CA VAL A 139 6.71 24.93 29.18
C VAL A 139 7.84 25.18 28.19
N ILE A 140 8.87 25.90 28.63
CA ILE A 140 9.90 26.48 27.75
C ILE A 140 11.29 25.97 28.18
N ALA A 141 11.99 25.31 27.27
CA ALA A 141 13.37 24.83 27.47
C ALA A 141 14.28 25.41 26.39
N ILE A 142 15.24 26.25 26.79
CA ILE A 142 16.12 26.98 25.86
C ILE A 142 17.59 26.70 26.17
N GLY A 143 18.40 26.34 25.18
CA GLY A 143 19.86 26.30 25.30
C GLY A 143 20.44 25.29 26.31
N ASN A 144 19.65 24.30 26.76
CA ASN A 144 20.13 23.27 27.68
C ASN A 144 21.10 22.33 26.97
N THR A 145 22.07 21.78 27.69
CA THR A 145 22.91 20.68 27.17
C THR A 145 22.07 19.42 27.00
N SER A 146 21.14 19.17 27.93
CA SER A 146 20.04 18.22 27.75
C SER A 146 18.84 18.65 28.59
N PHE A 147 17.63 18.50 28.05
CA PHE A 147 16.38 18.76 28.77
C PHE A 147 15.42 17.57 28.63
N THR A 148 14.90 17.07 29.74
CA THR A 148 13.89 15.98 29.77
C THR A 148 12.56 16.44 30.34
N LEU A 149 11.48 16.29 29.58
CA LEU A 149 10.10 16.51 30.01
C LEU A 149 9.39 15.16 30.16
N ASN A 150 9.09 14.77 31.41
CA ASN A 150 8.25 13.61 31.70
C ASN A 150 6.85 14.11 32.06
N ASN A 151 5.89 13.99 31.12
CA ASN A 151 4.51 14.41 31.34
C ASN A 151 3.59 13.20 31.60
N ALA A 152 2.97 13.14 32.76
CA ALA A 152 1.83 12.27 33.06
C ALA A 152 0.64 13.06 33.65
N GLY A 153 0.65 14.39 33.47
CA GLY A 153 -0.41 15.31 33.84
C GLY A 153 -1.05 15.93 32.61
N VAL A 154 -1.33 17.24 32.68
CA VAL A 154 -1.89 18.03 31.58
C VAL A 154 -0.97 19.21 31.25
N LEU A 155 -0.65 19.38 29.97
CA LEU A 155 -0.02 20.59 29.42
C LEU A 155 -1.04 21.25 28.49
N ASP A 156 -1.81 22.20 29.03
CA ASP A 156 -2.95 22.87 28.38
C ASP A 156 -2.50 23.85 27.28
N ASN A 157 -1.22 24.20 27.28
CA ASN A 157 -0.59 25.15 26.37
C ASN A 157 0.81 24.64 25.94
N ALA A 158 1.46 25.37 25.04
CA ALA A 158 2.61 24.93 24.25
C ALA A 158 3.80 24.39 25.05
N VAL A 159 4.39 23.31 24.54
CA VAL A 159 5.77 22.92 24.87
C VAL A 159 6.69 23.57 23.85
N ARG A 160 7.77 24.22 24.29
CA ARG A 160 8.76 24.87 23.42
C ARG A 160 10.16 24.40 23.76
N ALA A 161 10.81 23.70 22.83
CA ALA A 161 12.22 23.38 22.89
C ALA A 161 12.97 24.21 21.85
N THR A 162 14.06 24.89 22.24
CA THR A 162 14.85 25.71 21.32
C THR A 162 16.33 25.66 21.67
N ASP A 163 17.18 25.37 20.68
CA ASP A 163 18.65 25.33 20.81
C ASP A 163 19.19 24.41 21.93
N ASN A 164 18.42 23.40 22.36
CA ASN A 164 18.88 22.40 23.32
C ASN A 164 19.76 21.37 22.59
N GLY A 165 20.90 20.98 23.18
CA GLY A 165 21.76 19.93 22.63
C GLY A 165 21.07 18.56 22.55
N THR A 166 20.16 18.28 23.47
CA THR A 166 19.19 17.18 23.36
C THR A 166 17.91 17.54 24.09
N PHE A 167 16.76 17.38 23.44
CA PHE A 167 15.44 17.41 24.07
C PHE A 167 14.88 15.98 24.16
N GLN A 168 14.23 15.64 25.26
CA GLN A 168 13.52 14.38 25.45
C GLN A 168 12.13 14.67 26.01
N LEU A 169 11.08 14.28 25.30
CA LEU A 169 9.70 14.30 25.77
C LEU A 169 9.21 12.86 25.96
N ASN A 170 8.79 12.53 27.17
CA ASN A 170 8.15 11.26 27.51
C ASN A 170 6.72 11.57 27.95
N ASN A 171 5.74 11.32 27.06
CA ASN A 171 4.35 11.68 27.29
C ASN A 171 3.46 10.47 27.58
N HIS A 172 3.00 10.38 28.83
CA HIS A 172 1.92 9.52 29.34
C HIS A 172 0.62 10.31 29.61
N GLY A 173 0.65 11.64 29.45
CA GLY A 173 -0.43 12.54 29.80
C GLY A 173 -1.08 13.22 28.60
N LEU A 174 -1.86 14.26 28.88
CA LEU A 174 -2.40 15.15 27.85
C LEU A 174 -1.42 16.30 27.59
N ILE A 175 -1.16 16.56 26.31
CA ILE A 175 -0.65 17.82 25.80
C ILE A 175 -1.74 18.38 24.89
N ASP A 176 -2.50 19.37 25.37
CA ASP A 176 -3.50 20.04 24.54
C ASP A 176 -2.81 21.04 23.60
N GLY A 177 -1.80 21.76 24.11
CA GLY A 177 -0.94 22.64 23.31
C GLY A 177 -0.13 21.90 22.23
N GLY A 178 0.45 22.66 21.31
CA GLY A 178 1.41 22.13 20.33
C GLY A 178 2.80 21.92 20.93
N VAL A 179 3.53 20.94 20.41
CA VAL A 179 4.96 20.76 20.71
C VAL A 179 5.78 21.46 19.62
N PHE A 180 6.48 22.53 19.99
CA PHE A 180 7.30 23.33 19.08
C PHE A 180 8.79 23.06 19.31
N LEU A 181 9.50 22.69 18.25
CA LEU A 181 10.93 22.38 18.26
C LEU A 181 11.69 23.37 17.36
N ALA A 182 12.91 23.75 17.73
CA ALA A 182 13.76 24.65 16.95
C ALA A 182 15.25 24.54 17.34
N GLY A 183 16.13 24.96 16.42
CA GLY A 183 17.58 24.90 16.58
C GLY A 183 18.20 23.70 15.85
N SER A 184 19.41 23.30 16.26
CA SER A 184 20.22 22.27 15.61
C SER A 184 20.61 21.12 16.55
N GLY A 185 19.73 20.81 17.50
CA GLY A 185 19.92 19.73 18.47
C GLY A 185 19.49 18.36 17.95
N VAL A 186 19.20 17.47 18.90
CA VAL A 186 18.46 16.21 18.67
C VAL A 186 17.21 16.24 19.54
N ASN A 187 16.02 16.10 18.96
CA ASN A 187 14.77 16.13 19.73
C ASN A 187 14.08 14.75 19.70
N ASN A 188 14.00 14.09 20.85
CA ASN A 188 13.32 12.80 21.00
C ASN A 188 11.93 12.99 21.60
N ILE A 189 10.88 12.46 20.96
CA ILE A 189 9.51 12.42 21.49
C ILE A 189 9.04 10.97 21.57
N ILE A 190 8.65 10.52 22.76
CA ILE A 190 7.98 9.24 22.97
C ILE A 190 6.58 9.52 23.52
N ASN A 191 5.57 9.30 22.68
CA ASN A 191 4.17 9.36 23.08
C ASN A 191 3.71 7.94 23.42
N PHE A 192 3.56 7.64 24.71
CA PHE A 192 3.19 6.32 25.21
C PHE A 192 1.70 6.03 24.96
N ALA A 193 1.25 4.80 25.17
CA ALA A 193 -0.11 4.36 24.80
C ALA A 193 -1.26 5.05 25.56
N ASP A 194 -0.94 5.69 26.68
CA ASP A 194 -1.80 6.58 27.48
C ASP A 194 -1.63 8.07 27.13
N GLY A 195 -0.58 8.42 26.39
CA GLY A 195 -0.26 9.79 25.96
C GLY A 195 -1.14 10.30 24.82
N GLN A 196 -1.60 11.55 24.97
CA GLN A 196 -2.35 12.28 23.95
C GLN A 196 -1.70 13.62 23.63
N VAL A 197 -1.61 13.98 22.34
CA VAL A 197 -1.14 15.29 21.86
C VAL A 197 -2.17 15.86 20.88
N GLN A 198 -2.85 16.94 21.25
CA GLN A 198 -3.98 17.45 20.48
C GLN A 198 -3.55 18.36 19.33
N ASN A 199 -2.65 19.32 19.57
CA ASN A 199 -2.21 20.28 18.54
C ASN A 199 -0.88 19.90 17.84
N GLY A 200 -0.47 18.63 17.91
CA GLY A 200 0.60 18.07 17.09
C GLY A 200 2.04 18.41 17.49
N VAL A 201 2.98 18.10 16.59
CA VAL A 201 4.39 18.51 16.63
C VAL A 201 4.65 19.43 15.44
N THR A 202 5.42 20.49 15.66
CA THR A 202 5.97 21.33 14.58
C THR A 202 7.39 21.71 14.94
N SER A 203 8.35 21.15 14.21
CA SER A 203 9.73 21.59 14.24
C SER A 203 9.98 22.64 13.16
N THR A 204 10.81 23.62 13.46
CA THR A 204 11.34 24.61 12.48
C THR A 204 12.86 24.72 12.61
N GLY A 205 13.50 23.63 13.02
CA GLY A 205 14.93 23.54 13.22
C GLY A 205 15.71 23.15 11.96
N ASN A 206 16.93 22.70 12.20
CA ASN A 206 17.70 21.82 11.33
C ASN A 206 18.23 20.64 12.18
N SER A 207 17.36 20.09 13.01
CA SER A 207 17.63 19.15 14.10
C SER A 207 17.10 17.78 13.75
N ASN A 208 17.91 16.74 13.97
CA ASN A 208 17.45 15.35 13.80
C ASN A 208 16.41 15.01 14.88
N ASP A 209 15.16 14.86 14.46
CA ASP A 209 13.99 14.73 15.32
C ASP A 209 13.42 13.29 15.26
N ALA A 210 13.31 12.64 16.41
CA ALA A 210 12.93 11.24 16.53
C ALA A 210 11.63 11.08 17.33
N VAL A 211 10.54 10.70 16.66
CA VAL A 211 9.21 10.51 17.25
C VAL A 211 8.81 9.03 17.28
N ILE A 212 8.44 8.52 18.45
CA ILE A 212 7.88 7.17 18.62
C ILE A 212 6.44 7.34 19.13
N ASN A 213 5.45 6.89 18.36
CA ASN A 213 4.04 6.99 18.72
C ASN A 213 3.40 5.62 19.02
N LEU A 214 3.05 5.44 20.29
CA LEU A 214 2.25 4.34 20.81
C LEU A 214 0.83 4.78 21.21
N GLY A 215 0.59 6.08 21.32
CA GLY A 215 -0.65 6.71 21.79
C GLY A 215 -1.40 7.47 20.69
N PHE A 216 -1.81 8.70 20.98
CA PHE A 216 -2.70 9.46 20.11
C PHE A 216 -2.19 10.86 19.77
N PHE A 217 -2.13 11.18 18.47
CA PHE A 217 -2.01 12.53 17.95
C PHE A 217 -3.28 12.93 17.20
N ALA A 218 -3.89 14.08 17.52
CA ALA A 218 -4.96 14.65 16.70
C ALA A 218 -4.39 15.55 15.58
N GLY A 219 -3.56 16.51 15.97
CA GLY A 219 -2.76 17.35 15.08
C GLY A 219 -1.65 16.58 14.35
N SER A 220 -1.00 17.26 13.42
CA SER A 220 0.00 16.68 12.52
C SER A 220 1.35 16.47 13.22
N ILE A 221 2.19 15.66 12.60
CA ILE A 221 3.61 15.57 12.93
C ILE A 221 4.36 16.19 11.74
N SER A 222 5.06 17.30 11.98
CA SER A 222 5.89 18.03 11.02
C SER A 222 7.28 18.25 11.62
N LEU A 223 8.33 17.67 11.03
CA LEU A 223 9.70 17.60 11.59
C LEU A 223 10.72 18.51 10.86
N GLY A 224 10.38 18.95 9.66
CA GLY A 224 10.91 20.15 9.01
C GLY A 224 12.25 19.96 8.30
N ALA A 225 13.35 19.84 9.04
CA ALA A 225 14.67 19.63 8.46
C ALA A 225 15.62 18.93 9.44
N GLY A 226 16.25 17.86 8.96
CA GLY A 226 17.03 16.90 9.75
C GLY A 226 17.08 15.57 9.00
N ASP A 227 17.91 14.61 9.43
CA ASP A 227 17.64 13.20 9.08
C ASP A 227 16.75 12.64 10.19
N ASP A 228 15.44 12.61 9.96
CA ASP A 228 14.40 12.46 10.99
C ASP A 228 13.82 11.03 11.03
N VAL A 229 13.20 10.67 12.15
CA VAL A 229 12.70 9.31 12.38
C VAL A 229 11.31 9.32 13.00
N LEU A 230 10.34 8.66 12.36
CA LEU A 230 9.00 8.44 12.91
C LEU A 230 8.67 6.94 12.98
N ASP A 231 8.39 6.44 14.18
CA ASP A 231 7.97 5.06 14.45
C ASP A 231 6.52 5.01 14.94
N LEU A 232 5.59 4.78 14.02
CA LEU A 232 4.17 4.58 14.30
C LEU A 232 3.93 3.10 14.68
N ALA A 233 4.31 2.79 15.92
CA ALA A 233 4.44 1.43 16.42
C ALA A 233 3.17 0.86 17.06
N ALA A 234 2.30 1.71 17.62
CA ALA A 234 0.99 1.29 18.18
C ALA A 234 -0.11 2.37 18.15
N GLY A 235 0.21 3.61 17.76
CA GLY A 235 -0.68 4.77 17.92
C GLY A 235 -1.32 5.30 16.63
N ASP A 236 -2.21 6.29 16.77
CA ASP A 236 -2.89 6.98 15.66
C ASP A 236 -2.40 8.44 15.50
N VAL A 237 -2.52 8.96 14.27
CA VAL A 237 -2.33 10.37 13.87
C VAL A 237 -3.54 10.81 13.03
N GLN A 238 -4.44 11.65 13.58
CA GLN A 238 -5.72 11.99 12.92
C GLN A 238 -5.61 13.01 11.77
N THR A 239 -4.42 13.48 11.44
CA THR A 239 -4.16 14.36 10.30
C THR A 239 -3.00 13.80 9.46
N SER A 240 -1.90 14.52 9.28
CA SER A 240 -0.81 14.18 8.37
C SER A 240 0.51 13.91 9.08
N VAL A 241 1.37 13.18 8.38
CA VAL A 241 2.82 13.10 8.61
C VAL A 241 3.52 13.87 7.49
N ASP A 242 4.49 14.67 7.88
CA ASP A 242 5.32 15.55 7.06
C ASP A 242 6.72 15.46 7.67
N MET A 243 7.64 14.73 7.05
CA MET A 243 8.98 14.53 7.62
C MET A 243 9.80 15.81 7.39
N GLY A 244 10.24 16.08 6.15
CA GLY A 244 10.48 17.45 5.68
C GLY A 244 11.62 17.61 4.68
N SER A 245 12.87 17.53 5.15
CA SER A 245 14.06 17.67 4.28
C SER A 245 15.36 17.20 4.96
N GLY A 246 16.08 16.30 4.28
CA GLY A 246 17.11 15.42 4.84
C GLY A 246 16.68 13.95 4.69
N ASN A 247 17.47 12.98 5.15
CA ASN A 247 17.27 11.57 4.77
C ASN A 247 16.43 10.81 5.82
N ASP A 248 15.12 10.77 5.61
CA ASP A 248 14.15 10.44 6.64
C ASP A 248 13.79 8.95 6.71
N ASN A 249 13.37 8.51 7.91
CA ASN A 249 12.97 7.13 8.19
C ASN A 249 11.57 7.05 8.82
N PHE A 250 10.57 6.66 8.04
CA PHE A 250 9.21 6.43 8.52
C PHE A 250 8.88 4.94 8.59
N ARG A 251 8.56 4.45 9.80
CA ARG A 251 8.11 3.07 10.03
C ARG A 251 6.68 3.06 10.54
N TRP A 252 5.80 2.38 9.81
CA TRP A 252 4.37 2.26 10.14
C TRP A 252 4.01 0.79 10.30
N ILE A 253 3.69 0.38 11.53
CA ILE A 253 3.44 -1.03 11.89
C ILE A 253 1.98 -1.25 12.33
N VAL A 254 1.42 -0.30 13.08
CA VAL A 254 0.08 -0.40 13.69
C VAL A 254 -0.53 1.01 13.74
N GLY A 255 -1.85 1.10 13.87
CA GLY A 255 -2.58 2.37 13.92
C GLY A 255 -2.66 3.06 12.56
N ASN A 256 -3.07 4.32 12.54
CA ASN A 256 -3.45 5.01 11.31
C ASN A 256 -2.94 6.46 11.23
N VAL A 257 -2.36 6.84 10.09
CA VAL A 257 -2.24 8.24 9.66
C VAL A 257 -3.47 8.55 8.81
N ALA A 258 -4.33 9.49 9.23
CA ALA A 258 -5.64 9.66 8.60
C ALA A 258 -5.60 10.35 7.21
N ALA A 259 -4.75 11.37 7.03
CA ALA A 259 -4.63 12.15 5.80
C ALA A 259 -3.43 11.69 4.94
N THR A 260 -2.42 12.53 4.76
CA THR A 260 -1.23 12.27 3.93
C THR A 260 -0.04 11.78 4.74
N VAL A 261 0.87 11.08 4.07
CA VAL A 261 2.26 10.90 4.49
C VAL A 261 3.13 11.54 3.41
N GLN A 262 4.03 12.42 3.83
CA GLN A 262 5.01 13.08 2.97
C GLN A 262 6.38 12.89 3.63
N MET A 263 7.37 12.41 2.87
CA MET A 263 8.75 12.33 3.34
C MET A 263 9.41 13.70 3.11
N GLY A 264 10.01 13.98 1.95
CA GLY A 264 10.35 15.34 1.55
C GLY A 264 11.45 15.49 0.50
N ASP A 265 12.33 16.47 0.70
CA ASP A 265 13.55 16.65 -0.09
C ASP A 265 14.69 15.82 0.56
N GLY A 266 14.88 14.56 0.15
CA GLY A 266 15.79 13.60 0.81
C GLY A 266 15.99 12.28 0.07
N ASP A 267 17.00 11.45 0.41
CA ASP A 267 17.07 10.05 -0.02
C ASP A 267 16.29 9.16 0.99
N ASP A 268 14.96 9.11 0.87
CA ASP A 268 14.06 8.73 1.97
C ASP A 268 13.71 7.24 2.09
N THR A 269 13.30 6.83 3.29
CA THR A 269 13.01 5.42 3.60
C THR A 269 11.71 5.21 4.38
N ALA A 270 10.72 4.57 3.73
CA ALA A 270 9.46 4.16 4.35
C ALA A 270 9.33 2.63 4.47
N LEU A 271 8.90 2.15 5.64
CA LEU A 271 8.66 0.72 5.91
C LEU A 271 7.25 0.49 6.49
N PHE A 272 6.36 -0.07 5.67
CA PHE A 272 4.96 -0.36 6.01
C PHE A 272 4.78 -1.85 6.33
N VAL A 273 4.49 -2.18 7.59
CA VAL A 273 4.45 -3.54 8.12
C VAL A 273 3.02 -3.94 8.48
N ARG A 274 2.49 -5.00 7.84
CA ARG A 274 1.14 -5.58 8.08
C ARG A 274 -0.02 -4.60 7.89
N LEU A 275 0.16 -3.52 7.13
CA LEU A 275 -0.91 -2.55 6.88
C LEU A 275 -1.96 -3.14 5.91
N THR A 276 -3.18 -2.63 6.02
CA THR A 276 -4.36 -3.07 5.27
C THR A 276 -5.11 -1.86 4.69
N GLN A 277 -6.17 -2.09 3.92
CA GLN A 277 -7.13 -1.04 3.49
C GLN A 277 -7.69 -0.14 4.59
N ASN A 278 -7.64 -0.57 5.87
CA ASN A 278 -8.09 0.25 6.99
C ASN A 278 -7.04 1.32 7.40
N ASN A 279 -5.78 1.11 6.99
CA ASN A 279 -4.66 2.02 7.17
C ASN A 279 -4.41 2.77 5.85
N LEU A 280 -4.36 2.03 4.74
CA LEU A 280 -4.28 2.53 3.37
C LEU A 280 -5.69 2.75 2.81
N THR A 281 -6.38 3.74 3.37
CA THR A 281 -7.75 4.14 2.99
C THR A 281 -7.80 4.90 1.68
N ALA A 282 -8.82 4.68 0.84
CA ALA A 282 -8.99 5.35 -0.45
C ALA A 282 -8.81 6.89 -0.42
N GLY A 283 -7.89 7.40 -1.25
CA GLY A 283 -7.56 8.82 -1.38
C GLY A 283 -6.36 9.27 -0.53
N LYS A 284 -5.60 8.34 0.04
CA LYS A 284 -4.41 8.61 0.87
C LYS A 284 -3.18 8.81 -0.01
N ILE A 285 -2.60 10.00 -0.01
CA ILE A 285 -1.32 10.23 -0.69
C ILE A 285 -0.18 9.76 0.21
N ILE A 286 0.72 8.96 -0.37
CA ILE A 286 1.99 8.50 0.20
C ILE A 286 3.09 9.01 -0.74
N ASP A 287 3.68 10.13 -0.38
CA ASP A 287 4.64 10.90 -1.17
C ASP A 287 6.06 10.65 -0.62
N GLY A 288 7.00 10.24 -1.48
CA GLY A 288 8.44 10.29 -1.16
C GLY A 288 8.87 11.75 -1.18
N GLY A 289 9.15 12.27 -2.37
CA GLY A 289 9.18 13.71 -2.63
C GLY A 289 10.15 14.07 -3.74
N LEU A 290 11.38 14.43 -3.37
CA LEU A 290 12.49 14.73 -4.29
C LEU A 290 13.80 14.09 -3.82
N GLY A 291 14.18 12.95 -4.40
CA GLY A 291 15.46 12.30 -4.10
C GLY A 291 15.63 10.91 -4.68
N THR A 292 15.83 9.90 -3.83
CA THR A 292 16.07 8.50 -4.24
C THR A 292 15.34 7.52 -3.31
N ASP A 293 14.03 7.52 -3.37
CA ASP A 293 13.20 7.08 -2.25
C ASP A 293 12.87 5.59 -2.28
N THR A 294 12.85 4.99 -1.09
CA THR A 294 12.58 3.56 -0.89
C THR A 294 11.29 3.36 -0.10
N LEU A 295 10.26 2.81 -0.74
CA LEU A 295 9.06 2.30 -0.07
C LEU A 295 9.13 0.78 0.04
N THR A 296 9.18 0.24 1.25
CA THR A 296 9.15 -1.21 1.49
C THR A 296 7.86 -1.62 2.19
N TRP A 297 7.14 -2.57 1.60
CA TRP A 297 5.99 -3.23 2.20
C TRP A 297 6.41 -4.61 2.75
N ASP A 298 6.18 -4.87 4.03
CA ASP A 298 6.32 -6.18 4.70
C ASP A 298 4.93 -6.67 5.10
N HIS A 299 4.43 -7.71 4.44
CA HIS A 299 3.09 -8.27 4.69
C HIS A 299 1.94 -7.26 4.55
N THR A 300 2.11 -6.21 3.75
CA THR A 300 1.17 -5.09 3.61
C THR A 300 0.34 -5.22 2.34
N THR A 301 -0.92 -4.78 2.38
CA THR A 301 -1.76 -4.63 1.19
C THR A 301 -2.64 -3.39 1.26
N ASN A 302 -2.81 -2.73 0.13
CA ASN A 302 -3.77 -1.64 -0.02
C ASN A 302 -5.23 -2.13 -0.03
N ASP A 303 -5.58 -3.27 -0.63
CA ASP A 303 -6.99 -3.72 -0.70
C ASP A 303 -7.19 -5.26 -0.60
N GLN A 304 -8.04 -5.66 0.36
CA GLN A 304 -8.34 -7.08 0.67
C GLN A 304 -9.40 -7.70 -0.27
N GLY A 305 -9.62 -7.14 -1.45
CA GLY A 305 -10.67 -7.55 -2.40
C GLY A 305 -12.02 -6.87 -2.15
N ALA A 306 -12.05 -5.78 -1.36
CA ALA A 306 -13.25 -5.03 -1.03
C ALA A 306 -13.48 -3.81 -1.95
N GLN A 307 -12.46 -3.39 -2.69
CA GLN A 307 -12.38 -2.11 -3.42
C GLN A 307 -12.77 -0.91 -2.55
N GLN A 308 -12.18 -0.88 -1.35
CA GLN A 308 -12.28 0.19 -0.33
C GLN A 308 -10.91 0.73 0.09
N GLY A 309 -9.85 0.00 -0.24
CA GLY A 309 -8.47 0.42 -0.06
C GLY A 309 -8.04 1.55 -0.99
N ASP A 310 -6.77 1.91 -0.86
CA ASP A 310 -6.17 2.97 -1.65
C ASP A 310 -5.64 2.49 -3.02
N GLN A 311 -5.54 3.42 -3.97
CA GLN A 311 -5.18 3.14 -5.37
C GLN A 311 -3.68 3.39 -5.63
N PRO A 312 -2.99 2.58 -6.46
CA PRO A 312 -1.55 2.74 -6.71
C PRO A 312 -1.13 4.11 -7.28
N THR A 313 -2.05 4.92 -7.83
CA THR A 313 -1.77 6.29 -8.30
C THR A 313 -1.47 7.29 -7.19
N ASN A 314 -1.77 6.96 -5.93
CA ASN A 314 -1.57 7.85 -4.79
C ASN A 314 -0.26 7.54 -4.03
N ILE A 315 0.43 6.47 -4.44
CA ILE A 315 1.84 6.21 -4.12
C ILE A 315 2.62 6.94 -5.20
N VAL A 316 3.26 8.06 -4.84
CA VAL A 316 3.85 9.02 -5.78
C VAL A 316 5.27 9.37 -5.37
N ASN A 317 6.14 9.67 -6.35
CA ASN A 317 7.54 10.02 -6.14
C ASN A 317 8.29 8.94 -5.33
N TRP A 318 8.49 7.76 -5.94
CA TRP A 318 9.25 6.66 -5.34
C TRP A 318 10.13 5.95 -6.39
N GLU A 319 11.42 5.82 -6.11
CA GLU A 319 12.43 5.23 -6.98
C GLU A 319 12.56 3.70 -6.82
N ASP A 320 12.34 3.14 -5.63
CA ASP A 320 12.34 1.69 -5.41
C ASP A 320 11.23 1.23 -4.46
N PHE A 321 10.13 0.75 -5.04
CA PHE A 321 8.99 0.19 -4.34
C PHE A 321 9.13 -1.34 -4.23
N ARG A 322 9.32 -1.85 -3.02
CA ARG A 322 9.61 -3.26 -2.72
C ARG A 322 8.44 -3.94 -2.00
N LEU A 323 7.84 -4.95 -2.62
CA LEU A 323 6.81 -5.81 -2.06
C LEU A 323 7.44 -7.07 -1.46
N THR A 324 7.39 -7.22 -0.13
CA THR A 324 8.04 -8.33 0.60
C THR A 324 7.09 -9.09 1.53
N ASN A 325 7.42 -10.36 1.84
CA ASN A 325 6.76 -11.20 2.84
C ASN A 325 5.23 -11.30 2.70
N ARG A 326 4.76 -11.66 1.51
CA ARG A 326 3.33 -11.75 1.12
C ARG A 326 2.62 -10.39 1.09
N SER A 327 3.33 -9.33 0.76
CA SER A 327 2.68 -8.06 0.43
C SER A 327 1.87 -8.20 -0.85
N GLN A 328 0.75 -7.48 -0.94
CA GLN A 328 -0.14 -7.53 -2.10
C GLN A 328 -0.50 -6.13 -2.58
N LEU A 329 0.06 -5.71 -3.72
CA LEU A 329 -0.32 -4.47 -4.39
C LEU A 329 -1.49 -4.76 -5.34
N ARG A 330 -2.69 -4.33 -4.97
CA ARG A 330 -3.87 -4.47 -5.82
C ARG A 330 -4.13 -3.21 -6.62
N PHE A 331 -4.30 -3.36 -7.93
CA PHE A 331 -4.87 -2.33 -8.77
C PHE A 331 -6.39 -2.39 -8.66
N ILE A 332 -7.00 -1.27 -8.29
CA ILE A 332 -8.44 -1.10 -8.04
C ILE A 332 -8.95 0.13 -8.81
N PHE A 333 -10.22 0.10 -9.19
CA PHE A 333 -10.91 1.06 -10.06
C PHE A 333 -10.29 1.15 -11.47
N THR A 334 -11.11 1.03 -12.51
CA THR A 334 -10.77 0.51 -13.85
C THR A 334 -9.59 1.13 -14.65
N THR A 335 -8.87 2.15 -14.19
CA THR A 335 -7.78 2.83 -14.91
C THR A 335 -6.64 3.34 -14.02
N GLY A 336 -6.32 2.66 -12.91
CA GLY A 336 -5.20 3.04 -12.03
C GLY A 336 -3.82 2.65 -12.59
N VAL A 337 -2.83 3.54 -12.48
CA VAL A 337 -1.40 3.25 -12.79
C VAL A 337 -0.53 3.52 -11.55
N LEU A 338 0.62 2.86 -11.46
CA LEU A 338 1.67 3.21 -10.50
C LEU A 338 2.73 4.04 -11.23
N THR A 339 2.93 5.29 -10.81
CA THR A 339 4.01 6.15 -11.32
C THR A 339 5.22 6.02 -10.41
N LEU A 340 6.39 5.76 -10.99
CA LEU A 340 7.66 5.66 -10.26
C LEU A 340 8.67 6.70 -10.74
N GLY A 341 9.51 7.15 -9.82
CA GLY A 341 10.35 8.33 -9.98
C GLY A 341 9.62 9.66 -9.74
N ASP A 342 10.39 10.74 -9.71
CA ASP A 342 9.97 12.12 -9.45
C ASP A 342 10.43 13.08 -10.59
N THR A 343 10.55 14.39 -10.31
CA THR A 343 11.10 15.37 -11.27
C THR A 343 12.63 15.37 -11.43
N GLN A 344 13.36 14.73 -10.53
CA GLN A 344 14.83 14.69 -10.48
C GLN A 344 15.41 13.41 -11.09
N THR A 345 14.79 12.26 -10.81
CA THR A 345 15.17 10.93 -11.27
C THR A 345 14.43 10.55 -12.55
N GLY A 346 13.13 10.86 -12.62
CA GLY A 346 12.23 10.56 -13.73
C GLY A 346 11.80 9.09 -13.89
N THR A 347 12.30 8.14 -13.07
CA THR A 347 11.90 6.72 -13.16
C THR A 347 12.18 5.95 -11.87
N GLY A 348 11.62 4.74 -11.75
CA GLY A 348 11.93 3.84 -10.64
C GLY A 348 11.71 2.36 -10.93
N THR A 349 11.78 1.56 -9.86
CA THR A 349 11.76 0.11 -9.85
C THR A 349 10.62 -0.42 -8.96
N LEU A 350 9.88 -1.41 -9.46
CA LEU A 350 8.97 -2.23 -8.66
C LEU A 350 9.58 -3.62 -8.46
N SER A 351 9.83 -4.00 -7.21
CA SER A 351 10.45 -5.29 -6.86
C SER A 351 9.46 -6.17 -6.09
N ILE A 352 9.11 -7.34 -6.65
CA ILE A 352 8.13 -8.29 -6.10
C ILE A 352 8.86 -9.54 -5.60
N ASP A 353 8.93 -9.75 -4.28
CA ASP A 353 9.56 -10.95 -3.71
C ASP A 353 8.79 -12.24 -4.01
N SER A 354 9.43 -13.40 -3.84
CA SER A 354 8.88 -14.71 -4.21
C SER A 354 7.60 -15.13 -3.47
N THR A 355 7.22 -14.40 -2.42
CA THR A 355 6.02 -14.63 -1.62
C THR A 355 4.90 -13.61 -1.87
N SER A 356 5.22 -12.49 -2.54
CA SER A 356 4.36 -11.32 -2.73
C SER A 356 3.68 -11.31 -4.11
N SER A 357 2.70 -10.43 -4.30
CA SER A 357 1.92 -10.38 -5.54
C SER A 357 1.48 -8.97 -5.96
N VAL A 358 1.54 -8.68 -7.25
CA VAL A 358 0.71 -7.65 -7.88
C VAL A 358 -0.59 -8.29 -8.36
N LEU A 359 -1.72 -7.66 -8.06
CA LEU A 359 -3.06 -8.13 -8.41
C LEU A 359 -3.70 -7.10 -9.37
N ALA A 360 -3.89 -7.46 -10.63
CA ALA A 360 -4.20 -6.57 -11.76
C ALA A 360 -5.35 -7.07 -12.68
N GLY A 361 -6.23 -7.94 -12.19
CA GLY A 361 -7.48 -8.30 -12.90
C GLY A 361 -8.57 -7.21 -12.88
N ASN A 362 -9.52 -7.31 -13.79
CA ASN A 362 -10.65 -6.39 -14.08
C ASN A 362 -10.24 -4.99 -14.63
N SER A 363 -9.25 -4.93 -15.53
CA SER A 363 -8.91 -3.72 -16.30
C SER A 363 -7.99 -4.00 -17.50
N PHE A 364 -8.20 -3.25 -18.59
CA PHE A 364 -7.33 -3.16 -19.77
C PHE A 364 -6.36 -1.96 -19.74
N GLY A 365 -6.14 -1.37 -18.55
CA GLY A 365 -5.40 -0.11 -18.38
C GLY A 365 -4.62 0.01 -17.08
N TYR A 366 -4.32 -1.11 -16.40
CA TYR A 366 -3.42 -1.11 -15.25
C TYR A 366 -1.96 -1.20 -15.70
N GLY A 367 -1.05 -0.66 -14.90
CA GLY A 367 0.37 -0.70 -15.25
C GLY A 367 1.30 0.07 -14.34
N VAL A 368 2.58 0.05 -14.72
CA VAL A 368 3.67 0.82 -14.10
C VAL A 368 4.28 1.74 -15.15
N VAL A 369 4.37 3.03 -14.83
CA VAL A 369 4.87 4.11 -15.70
C VAL A 369 6.04 4.85 -15.03
N PRO A 370 7.03 5.34 -15.80
CA PRO A 370 7.98 6.31 -15.30
C PRO A 370 7.33 7.69 -15.16
N PHE A 371 7.84 8.53 -14.27
CA PHE A 371 7.45 9.94 -14.18
C PHE A 371 7.83 10.69 -15.48
N ASP A 372 9.07 10.52 -15.93
CA ASP A 372 9.53 10.98 -17.24
C ASP A 372 9.28 9.90 -18.29
N SER A 373 8.28 10.14 -19.14
CA SER A 373 7.92 9.28 -20.28
C SER A 373 9.03 9.02 -21.31
N SER A 374 10.18 9.71 -21.23
CA SER A 374 11.36 9.41 -22.04
C SER A 374 12.29 8.34 -21.43
N GLN A 375 12.05 7.99 -20.16
CA GLN A 375 12.75 6.93 -19.44
C GLN A 375 11.96 5.61 -19.42
N LEU A 376 12.43 4.63 -18.65
CA LEU A 376 11.86 3.28 -18.55
C LEU A 376 11.87 2.83 -17.10
N VAL A 377 10.73 2.36 -16.58
CA VAL A 377 10.70 1.67 -15.28
C VAL A 377 11.35 0.28 -15.36
N THR A 378 11.61 -0.34 -14.21
CA THR A 378 11.97 -1.77 -14.15
C THR A 378 11.07 -2.53 -13.19
N VAL A 379 10.48 -3.63 -13.64
CA VAL A 379 9.67 -4.53 -12.79
C VAL A 379 10.42 -5.85 -12.60
N ASN A 380 10.90 -6.09 -11.38
CA ASN A 380 11.52 -7.34 -10.96
C ASN A 380 10.46 -8.28 -10.36
N ASN A 381 10.17 -9.41 -11.02
CA ASN A 381 9.13 -10.34 -10.59
C ASN A 381 9.72 -11.69 -10.15
N ALA A 382 9.97 -11.87 -8.86
CA ALA A 382 10.18 -13.20 -8.25
C ALA A 382 8.86 -13.81 -7.72
N GLY A 383 7.86 -12.96 -7.44
CA GLY A 383 6.56 -13.33 -6.87
C GLY A 383 5.53 -13.78 -7.90
N ALA A 384 4.39 -13.09 -7.93
CA ALA A 384 3.37 -13.23 -8.96
C ALA A 384 2.87 -11.86 -9.45
N ILE A 385 2.63 -11.77 -10.75
CA ILE A 385 1.65 -10.83 -11.31
C ILE A 385 0.41 -11.68 -11.63
N ASP A 386 -0.71 -11.35 -11.03
CA ASP A 386 -1.97 -12.07 -11.16
C ASP A 386 -3.00 -11.18 -11.83
N LEU A 387 -3.54 -11.62 -12.97
CA LEU A 387 -4.66 -10.96 -13.64
C LEU A 387 -5.97 -11.73 -13.41
N THR A 388 -5.91 -12.91 -12.77
CA THR A 388 -7.10 -13.75 -12.52
C THR A 388 -7.96 -13.29 -11.35
N ASN A 389 -7.52 -12.27 -10.59
CA ASN A 389 -8.12 -11.81 -9.34
C ASN A 389 -9.45 -11.05 -9.47
N ASP A 390 -10.22 -11.31 -10.53
CA ASP A 390 -11.49 -10.67 -10.82
C ASP A 390 -12.43 -10.62 -9.61
N SER A 391 -13.00 -9.45 -9.37
CA SER A 391 -14.21 -9.28 -8.58
C SER A 391 -15.36 -9.01 -9.54
N PRO A 392 -15.94 -10.04 -10.18
CA PRO A 392 -16.97 -9.85 -11.18
C PRO A 392 -18.19 -9.20 -10.51
N ALA A 393 -18.69 -8.12 -11.12
CA ALA A 393 -19.94 -7.51 -10.66
C ALA A 393 -21.08 -8.55 -10.80
N PRO A 394 -22.08 -8.56 -9.89
CA PRO A 394 -23.13 -9.59 -9.92
C PRO A 394 -23.88 -9.67 -11.27
N GLY A 395 -23.52 -10.65 -12.09
CA GLY A 395 -24.07 -10.86 -13.44
C GLY A 395 -23.14 -10.53 -14.61
N THR A 396 -21.94 -10.00 -14.38
CA THR A 396 -20.84 -10.03 -15.37
C THR A 396 -20.05 -11.33 -15.22
N GLY A 397 -19.52 -11.85 -16.33
CA GLY A 397 -18.56 -12.96 -16.28
C GLY A 397 -17.18 -12.51 -15.78
N THR A 398 -16.26 -13.47 -15.70
CA THR A 398 -14.82 -13.25 -15.61
C THR A 398 -14.33 -12.45 -16.82
N SER A 399 -13.37 -11.55 -16.61
CA SER A 399 -12.65 -10.86 -17.68
C SER A 399 -11.74 -11.83 -18.43
N LEU A 400 -11.46 -11.47 -19.68
CA LEU A 400 -10.60 -12.22 -20.61
C LEU A 400 -9.82 -11.26 -21.53
N HIS A 401 -9.66 -10.02 -21.06
CA HIS A 401 -9.12 -8.88 -21.79
C HIS A 401 -8.26 -7.99 -20.88
N ASP A 402 -7.92 -8.48 -19.68
CA ASP A 402 -7.17 -7.66 -18.74
C ASP A 402 -5.73 -7.49 -19.19
N THR A 403 -5.16 -6.32 -18.92
CA THR A 403 -3.78 -6.01 -19.26
C THR A 403 -3.07 -5.34 -18.09
N PHE A 404 -1.86 -5.85 -17.84
CA PHE A 404 -0.89 -5.18 -16.98
C PHE A 404 0.25 -4.67 -17.86
N THR A 405 0.35 -3.35 -18.00
CA THR A 405 1.28 -2.68 -18.91
C THR A 405 2.50 -2.16 -18.18
N ILE A 406 3.69 -2.50 -18.67
CA ILE A 406 4.97 -2.03 -18.13
C ILE A 406 5.62 -1.15 -19.18
N HIS A 407 5.67 0.15 -18.93
CA HIS A 407 6.35 1.12 -19.81
C HIS A 407 7.85 1.13 -19.50
N GLY A 408 8.49 -0.01 -19.74
CA GLY A 408 9.86 -0.26 -19.31
C GLY A 408 10.29 -1.72 -19.39
N ASN A 409 11.24 -2.08 -18.53
CA ASN A 409 11.84 -3.41 -18.47
C ASN A 409 11.06 -4.34 -17.56
N TYR A 410 10.95 -5.60 -17.97
CA TYR A 410 10.40 -6.68 -17.17
C TYR A 410 11.46 -7.76 -16.95
N VAL A 411 11.73 -8.10 -15.69
CA VAL A 411 12.76 -9.07 -15.30
C VAL A 411 12.11 -10.15 -14.45
N GLY A 412 11.84 -11.30 -15.07
CA GLY A 412 11.40 -12.51 -14.37
C GLY A 412 12.54 -13.11 -13.54
N GLN A 413 12.30 -13.34 -12.25
CA GLN A 413 13.25 -13.93 -11.30
C GLN A 413 12.68 -15.24 -10.74
N ASP A 414 12.32 -16.15 -11.66
CA ASP A 414 11.53 -17.37 -11.42
C ASP A 414 10.11 -17.11 -10.86
N GLY A 415 9.60 -15.89 -11.08
CA GLY A 415 8.25 -15.48 -10.72
C GLY A 415 7.15 -16.04 -11.63
N ARG A 416 5.92 -15.65 -11.34
CA ARG A 416 4.71 -16.15 -12.01
C ARG A 416 3.94 -15.04 -12.71
N LEU A 417 3.21 -15.42 -13.75
CA LEU A 417 2.18 -14.62 -14.42
C LEU A 417 0.91 -15.48 -14.49
N LEU A 418 -0.19 -15.06 -13.87
CA LEU A 418 -1.46 -15.79 -13.87
C LEU A 418 -2.46 -15.07 -14.80
N LEU A 419 -3.06 -15.80 -15.74
CA LEU A 419 -3.94 -15.26 -16.78
C LEU A 419 -5.23 -16.08 -16.91
N ASN A 420 -6.38 -15.43 -17.11
CA ASN A 420 -7.56 -16.08 -17.66
C ASN A 420 -7.50 -16.07 -19.19
N THR A 421 -7.87 -17.20 -19.79
CA THR A 421 -7.87 -17.36 -21.24
C THR A 421 -9.05 -18.22 -21.69
N PHE A 422 -9.74 -17.79 -22.74
CA PHE A 422 -10.65 -18.65 -23.50
C PHE A 422 -9.81 -19.51 -24.44
N LEU A 423 -9.54 -20.77 -24.10
CA LEU A 423 -8.79 -21.67 -24.98
C LEU A 423 -9.65 -22.07 -26.20
N GLY A 424 -9.49 -21.31 -27.28
CA GLY A 424 -10.17 -21.48 -28.56
C GLY A 424 -9.21 -21.39 -29.75
N THR A 425 -9.63 -20.71 -30.82
CA THR A 425 -8.83 -20.48 -32.04
C THR A 425 -7.80 -19.37 -31.85
N ASP A 426 -7.09 -19.01 -32.92
CA ASP A 426 -6.28 -17.79 -32.99
C ASP A 426 -7.08 -16.55 -32.53
N ASN A 427 -6.39 -15.62 -31.87
CA ASN A 427 -6.97 -14.37 -31.32
C ASN A 427 -8.16 -14.57 -30.35
N SER A 428 -8.27 -15.73 -29.69
CA SER A 428 -9.25 -15.89 -28.61
C SER A 428 -9.00 -14.89 -27.46
N PRO A 429 -10.04 -14.50 -26.70
CA PRO A 429 -9.87 -13.68 -25.50
C PRO A 429 -8.83 -14.26 -24.52
N SER A 430 -7.87 -13.44 -24.13
CA SER A 430 -6.93 -13.69 -23.04
C SER A 430 -6.52 -12.38 -22.38
N ASP A 431 -6.32 -12.47 -21.08
CA ASP A 431 -5.53 -11.49 -20.33
C ASP A 431 -4.07 -11.54 -20.80
N ARG A 432 -3.34 -10.43 -20.65
CA ARG A 432 -1.98 -10.23 -21.19
C ARG A 432 -1.09 -9.40 -20.29
N LEU A 433 0.18 -9.79 -20.22
CA LEU A 433 1.25 -8.88 -19.83
C LEU A 433 1.65 -8.05 -21.06
N VAL A 434 1.65 -6.73 -20.95
CA VAL A 434 2.10 -5.82 -22.02
C VAL A 434 3.43 -5.21 -21.59
N ILE A 435 4.44 -5.26 -22.47
CA ILE A 435 5.75 -4.64 -22.25
C ILE A 435 5.94 -3.61 -23.37
N GLU A 436 5.99 -2.33 -23.00
CA GLU A 436 6.18 -1.22 -23.95
C GLU A 436 7.59 -0.62 -23.81
N ASN A 437 8.22 -0.28 -24.93
CA ASN A 437 9.53 0.41 -25.06
C ASN A 437 10.78 -0.35 -24.54
N GLY A 438 10.68 -1.14 -23.47
CA GLY A 438 11.82 -1.78 -22.80
C GLY A 438 12.07 -3.24 -23.20
N ALA A 439 12.52 -4.06 -22.25
CA ALA A 439 12.89 -5.46 -22.51
C ALA A 439 12.37 -6.45 -21.45
N GLY A 440 11.72 -7.53 -21.92
CA GLY A 440 11.34 -8.71 -21.14
C GLY A 440 12.46 -9.75 -21.09
N ARG A 441 13.01 -10.00 -19.90
CA ARG A 441 14.19 -10.84 -19.65
C ARG A 441 14.00 -11.75 -18.43
N GLY A 442 14.95 -12.64 -18.19
CA GLY A 442 14.96 -13.53 -17.03
C GLY A 442 14.16 -14.80 -17.26
N SER A 443 13.32 -15.19 -16.29
CA SER A 443 12.50 -16.41 -16.27
C SER A 443 11.19 -16.15 -15.53
N THR A 444 10.04 -16.40 -16.19
CA THR A 444 8.69 -16.32 -15.60
C THR A 444 7.84 -17.53 -16.03
N SER A 445 7.14 -18.15 -15.08
CA SER A 445 6.14 -19.19 -15.33
C SER A 445 4.76 -18.59 -15.59
N ILE A 446 4.22 -18.76 -16.80
CA ILE A 446 2.84 -18.42 -17.15
C ILE A 446 1.91 -19.56 -16.72
N LEU A 447 0.92 -19.26 -15.88
CA LEU A 447 -0.15 -20.15 -15.45
C LEU A 447 -1.45 -19.68 -16.11
N VAL A 448 -2.12 -20.56 -16.86
CA VAL A 448 -3.30 -20.23 -17.65
C VAL A 448 -4.54 -20.93 -17.09
N THR A 449 -5.51 -20.14 -16.66
CA THR A 449 -6.85 -20.59 -16.27
C THR A 449 -7.75 -20.60 -17.50
N ASN A 450 -8.25 -21.76 -17.90
CA ASN A 450 -9.21 -21.86 -19.00
C ASN A 450 -10.62 -21.44 -18.54
N VAL A 451 -11.13 -20.35 -19.10
CA VAL A 451 -12.49 -19.84 -18.84
C VAL A 451 -13.36 -20.14 -20.05
N ASP A 452 -14.28 -21.09 -19.91
CA ASP A 452 -15.27 -21.56 -20.90
C ASP A 452 -14.74 -21.97 -22.30
N GLY A 453 -13.42 -21.96 -22.51
CA GLY A 453 -12.77 -22.36 -23.76
C GLY A 453 -12.98 -23.85 -24.05
N PRO A 454 -13.59 -24.23 -25.19
CA PRO A 454 -13.86 -25.63 -25.54
C PRO A 454 -12.64 -26.35 -26.14
N GLY A 455 -11.59 -25.61 -26.51
CA GLY A 455 -10.48 -26.06 -27.34
C GLY A 455 -10.82 -26.03 -28.82
N ALA A 456 -10.01 -25.33 -29.62
CA ALA A 456 -10.11 -25.31 -31.08
C ALA A 456 -8.73 -25.11 -31.73
N LEU A 457 -8.56 -25.56 -32.98
CA LEU A 457 -7.26 -25.53 -33.67
C LEU A 457 -6.75 -24.09 -33.88
N THR A 458 -5.49 -23.81 -33.50
CA THR A 458 -4.78 -22.57 -33.85
C THR A 458 -4.06 -22.74 -35.20
N THR A 459 -4.35 -21.87 -36.15
CA THR A 459 -3.91 -21.92 -37.55
C THR A 459 -3.07 -20.73 -38.00
N GLY A 460 -3.09 -19.65 -37.22
CA GLY A 460 -2.25 -18.47 -37.33
C GLY A 460 -1.35 -18.35 -36.11
N ASN A 461 -1.13 -17.12 -35.61
CA ASN A 461 -0.19 -16.86 -34.52
C ASN A 461 -0.56 -17.53 -33.18
N GLY A 462 -1.82 -17.92 -32.96
CA GLY A 462 -2.31 -18.45 -31.68
C GLY A 462 -3.05 -17.41 -30.84
N ILE A 463 -3.09 -17.65 -29.53
CA ILE A 463 -3.72 -16.79 -28.52
C ILE A 463 -2.61 -15.99 -27.81
N GLN A 464 -2.61 -14.67 -27.96
CA GLN A 464 -1.55 -13.80 -27.40
C GLN A 464 -1.68 -13.71 -25.87
N VAL A 465 -0.57 -13.91 -25.15
CA VAL A 465 -0.48 -13.88 -23.67
C VAL A 465 0.60 -12.94 -23.15
N VAL A 466 1.59 -12.57 -23.99
CA VAL A 466 2.48 -11.43 -23.76
C VAL A 466 2.57 -10.62 -25.05
N ASP A 467 2.43 -9.30 -24.94
CA ASP A 467 2.40 -8.33 -26.03
C ASP A 467 3.62 -7.39 -25.88
N ALA A 468 4.45 -7.28 -26.93
CA ALA A 468 5.72 -6.57 -26.88
C ALA A 468 5.69 -5.34 -27.82
N THR A 469 5.23 -4.23 -27.27
CA THR A 469 4.77 -3.06 -28.03
C THR A 469 5.82 -1.94 -28.13
N ASN A 470 5.62 -1.02 -29.08
CA ASN A 470 6.45 0.17 -29.28
C ASN A 470 7.98 -0.09 -29.35
N GLY A 471 8.38 -1.19 -30.01
CA GLY A 471 9.79 -1.58 -30.15
C GLY A 471 10.36 -2.40 -28.99
N ALA A 472 9.55 -2.76 -27.99
CA ALA A 472 9.99 -3.63 -26.90
C ALA A 472 10.51 -4.99 -27.40
N THR A 473 11.39 -5.60 -26.60
CA THR A 473 12.04 -6.87 -26.95
C THR A 473 11.86 -7.93 -25.88
N THR A 474 11.79 -9.21 -26.24
CA THR A 474 11.80 -10.31 -25.26
C THR A 474 12.91 -11.31 -25.53
N THR A 475 13.54 -11.85 -24.50
CA THR A 475 14.52 -12.95 -24.65
C THR A 475 13.83 -14.32 -24.70
N ALA A 476 14.39 -15.29 -25.43
CA ALA A 476 13.78 -16.61 -25.62
C ALA A 476 13.60 -17.47 -24.36
N GLY A 477 14.20 -17.08 -23.22
CA GLY A 477 13.98 -17.72 -21.91
C GLY A 477 13.01 -16.98 -20.99
N ALA A 478 12.54 -15.78 -21.37
CA ALA A 478 11.78 -14.89 -20.47
C ALA A 478 10.47 -15.49 -19.95
N PHE A 479 9.83 -16.38 -20.72
CA PHE A 479 8.56 -16.99 -20.37
C PHE A 479 8.53 -18.48 -20.70
N ALA A 480 7.92 -19.27 -19.82
CA ALA A 480 7.62 -20.69 -20.00
C ALA A 480 6.23 -20.99 -19.44
N LEU A 481 5.64 -22.15 -19.76
CA LEU A 481 4.41 -22.60 -19.10
C LEU A 481 4.72 -23.18 -17.72
N GLY A 482 3.99 -22.75 -16.69
CA GLY A 482 4.05 -23.31 -15.34
C GLY A 482 3.34 -24.67 -15.18
N GLY A 483 2.64 -25.13 -16.23
CA GLY A 483 1.96 -26.43 -16.28
C GLY A 483 1.26 -26.66 -17.64
N PRO A 484 0.68 -27.86 -17.87
CA PRO A 484 0.01 -28.17 -19.13
C PRO A 484 -1.25 -27.30 -19.36
N VAL A 485 -1.30 -26.60 -20.50
CA VAL A 485 -2.43 -25.74 -20.88
C VAL A 485 -3.23 -26.43 -21.97
N ALA A 486 -4.48 -26.80 -21.71
CA ALA A 486 -5.24 -27.65 -22.63
C ALA A 486 -6.76 -27.53 -22.45
N ALA A 487 -7.50 -27.61 -23.56
CA ALA A 487 -8.96 -27.58 -23.59
C ALA A 487 -9.52 -28.53 -24.66
N GLY A 488 -10.63 -29.19 -24.34
CA GLY A 488 -11.16 -30.28 -25.16
C GLY A 488 -10.08 -31.33 -25.45
N VAL A 489 -9.91 -31.65 -26.73
CA VAL A 489 -8.87 -32.59 -27.22
C VAL A 489 -7.48 -31.94 -27.41
N PHE A 490 -7.38 -30.61 -27.38
CA PHE A 490 -6.18 -29.87 -27.77
C PHE A 490 -5.30 -29.52 -26.57
N GLU A 491 -4.00 -29.60 -26.78
CA GLU A 491 -2.98 -29.14 -25.83
C GLU A 491 -2.16 -28.01 -26.46
N TYR A 492 -2.16 -26.86 -25.79
CA TYR A 492 -1.55 -25.62 -26.22
C TYR A 492 -0.15 -25.49 -25.60
N ASN A 493 0.84 -25.29 -26.45
CA ASN A 493 2.20 -24.96 -26.06
C ASN A 493 2.44 -23.46 -26.23
N LEU A 494 3.35 -22.90 -25.43
CA LEU A 494 3.75 -21.50 -25.51
C LEU A 494 4.87 -21.33 -26.54
N PHE A 495 4.70 -20.37 -27.45
CA PHE A 495 5.68 -20.01 -28.47
C PHE A 495 5.95 -18.51 -28.46
N ARG A 496 7.24 -18.14 -28.52
CA ARG A 496 7.68 -16.77 -28.81
C ARG A 496 7.61 -16.51 -30.32
N GLY A 497 7.15 -15.33 -30.72
CA GLY A 497 6.98 -14.94 -32.12
C GLY A 497 5.67 -15.43 -32.75
N GLY A 498 5.32 -14.89 -33.92
CA GLY A 498 4.21 -15.39 -34.74
C GLY A 498 4.49 -16.76 -35.39
N VAL A 499 3.61 -17.19 -36.30
CA VAL A 499 3.91 -18.34 -37.19
C VAL A 499 4.82 -17.94 -38.33
N THR A 500 4.66 -16.72 -38.86
CA THR A 500 5.57 -16.11 -39.83
C THR A 500 6.45 -15.10 -39.09
N PRO A 501 7.80 -15.16 -39.22
CA PRO A 501 8.68 -14.15 -38.63
C PRO A 501 8.34 -12.73 -39.11
N SER A 502 8.26 -11.80 -38.17
CA SER A 502 7.85 -10.41 -38.39
C SER A 502 8.28 -9.55 -37.21
N ALA A 503 8.99 -8.45 -37.46
CA ALA A 503 9.42 -7.53 -36.40
C ALA A 503 8.26 -6.95 -35.55
N ALA A 504 7.02 -7.02 -36.06
CA ALA A 504 5.81 -6.59 -35.35
C ALA A 504 5.20 -7.65 -34.41
N THR A 505 5.68 -8.90 -34.43
CA THR A 505 5.23 -9.98 -33.50
C THR A 505 6.36 -10.89 -33.01
N ASP A 506 7.59 -10.74 -33.50
CA ASP A 506 8.76 -11.58 -33.16
C ASP A 506 9.15 -11.51 -31.67
N ASN A 507 8.62 -10.55 -30.90
CA ASN A 507 8.85 -10.41 -29.46
C ASN A 507 7.64 -10.85 -28.60
N ASP A 508 6.47 -11.06 -29.20
CA ASP A 508 5.26 -11.49 -28.52
C ASP A 508 5.32 -12.97 -28.11
N TRP A 509 4.37 -13.39 -27.28
CA TRP A 509 4.20 -14.78 -26.89
C TRP A 509 2.76 -15.25 -27.06
N PHE A 510 2.59 -16.41 -27.68
CA PHE A 510 1.29 -16.99 -28.04
C PHE A 510 1.16 -18.44 -27.60
N LEU A 511 -0.04 -18.83 -27.18
CA LEU A 511 -0.45 -20.22 -27.01
C LEU A 511 -0.89 -20.80 -28.37
N ARG A 512 -0.29 -21.90 -28.81
CA ARG A 512 -0.68 -22.64 -30.03
C ARG A 512 -0.76 -24.14 -29.78
N ASN A 513 -1.74 -24.79 -30.38
CA ASN A 513 -1.92 -26.25 -30.35
C ASN A 513 -1.59 -26.92 -31.70
N THR A 514 -0.76 -26.26 -32.52
CA THR A 514 -0.16 -26.84 -33.73
C THR A 514 1.35 -26.81 -33.64
N VAL A 515 2.00 -27.91 -34.03
CA VAL A 515 3.45 -27.93 -34.25
C VAL A 515 3.73 -27.71 -35.74
N SER A 516 4.75 -26.91 -36.02
CA SER A 516 5.23 -26.74 -37.40
C SER A 516 5.74 -28.09 -37.92
N PRO A 517 5.34 -28.54 -39.13
CA PRO A 517 5.85 -29.79 -39.69
C PRO A 517 7.37 -29.73 -39.83
N PRO A 518 8.08 -30.86 -39.64
CA PRO A 518 9.54 -30.89 -39.77
C PRO A 518 9.94 -30.43 -41.19
N PRO A 519 11.08 -29.71 -41.33
CA PRO A 519 11.51 -29.21 -42.63
C PRO A 519 11.69 -30.38 -43.62
N PRO A 520 11.30 -30.20 -44.90
CA PRO A 520 11.39 -31.27 -45.89
C PRO A 520 12.85 -31.75 -46.01
N PRO A 521 13.07 -33.06 -46.17
CA PRO A 521 14.43 -33.58 -46.30
C PRO A 521 15.13 -32.94 -47.50
N PRO A 522 16.44 -32.66 -47.42
CA PRO A 522 17.18 -32.08 -48.52
C PRO A 522 17.05 -32.96 -49.77
N PRO A 523 16.90 -32.37 -50.97
CA PRO A 523 16.74 -33.14 -52.19
C PRO A 523 17.95 -34.08 -52.37
N PRO A 524 17.73 -35.33 -52.83
CA PRO A 524 18.83 -36.27 -53.02
C PRO A 524 19.87 -35.69 -53.98
N PRO A 525 21.17 -35.89 -53.72
CA PRO A 525 22.22 -35.35 -54.58
C PRO A 525 22.02 -35.87 -56.02
N PRO A 526 22.19 -35.02 -57.04
CA PRO A 526 21.98 -35.42 -58.42
C PRO A 526 22.90 -36.60 -58.78
N PRO A 527 22.44 -37.57 -59.58
CA PRO A 527 23.27 -38.70 -59.97
C PRO A 527 24.54 -38.20 -60.68
N PRO A 528 25.70 -38.84 -60.44
CA PRO A 528 26.95 -38.39 -61.03
C PRO A 528 26.85 -38.42 -62.56
N PRO A 529 27.33 -37.38 -63.27
CA PRO A 529 27.20 -37.30 -64.71
C PRO A 529 27.95 -38.46 -65.39
N PRO A 530 27.42 -39.05 -66.47
CA PRO A 530 28.11 -40.09 -67.21
C PRO A 530 29.42 -39.55 -67.79
N PRO A 531 30.47 -40.40 -67.92
CA PRO A 531 31.77 -39.97 -68.43
C PRO A 531 31.65 -39.42 -69.86
N PRO A 532 32.37 -38.33 -70.20
CA PRO A 532 32.20 -37.65 -71.48
C PRO A 532 32.69 -38.50 -72.67
N PRO A 533 31.94 -38.56 -73.78
CA PRO A 533 32.42 -39.15 -75.02
C PRO A 533 33.51 -38.28 -75.67
N PRO A 534 34.39 -38.85 -76.52
CA PRO A 534 35.44 -38.12 -77.21
C PRO A 534 34.88 -37.06 -78.20
N PRO A 535 35.63 -35.97 -78.46
CA PRO A 535 35.11 -34.78 -79.14
C PRO A 535 34.95 -34.95 -80.68
N PRO A 536 33.81 -34.52 -81.26
CA PRO A 536 33.61 -34.47 -82.71
C PRO A 536 33.97 -33.10 -83.34
N PRO A 537 34.45 -33.05 -84.60
CA PRO A 537 34.53 -31.81 -85.40
C PRO A 537 33.13 -31.31 -85.85
N PRO A 538 32.98 -30.00 -86.16
CA PRO A 538 31.67 -29.32 -86.23
C PRO A 538 30.96 -29.37 -87.60
N PRO A 539 29.63 -29.21 -87.62
CA PRO A 539 29.04 -27.90 -87.97
C PRO A 539 27.85 -27.46 -87.05
N PRO A 540 27.41 -26.18 -87.08
CA PRO A 540 26.50 -25.62 -86.07
C PRO A 540 24.99 -25.86 -86.33
N PRO A 541 24.22 -26.31 -85.33
CA PRO A 541 22.74 -26.30 -85.32
C PRO A 541 22.14 -24.97 -84.78
N PRO A 542 20.81 -24.74 -84.92
CA PRO A 542 20.13 -23.48 -84.54
C PRO A 542 19.96 -23.28 -83.01
N PRO A 543 19.62 -22.05 -82.55
CA PRO A 543 19.43 -21.77 -81.12
C PRO A 543 18.28 -22.59 -80.50
N PRO A 544 18.42 -23.01 -79.23
CA PRO A 544 17.40 -23.79 -78.53
C PRO A 544 16.16 -22.95 -78.16
N PRO A 545 14.97 -23.58 -78.06
CA PRO A 545 13.80 -22.91 -77.49
C PRO A 545 14.00 -22.57 -76.00
N PRO A 546 13.27 -21.59 -75.45
CA PRO A 546 13.34 -21.27 -74.03
C PRO A 546 12.92 -22.47 -73.16
N PRO A 547 13.53 -22.66 -71.98
CA PRO A 547 13.16 -23.74 -71.09
C PRO A 547 11.71 -23.60 -70.60
N PRO A 548 10.99 -24.72 -70.36
CA PRO A 548 9.67 -24.67 -69.75
C PRO A 548 9.76 -24.03 -68.35
N PRO A 549 8.70 -23.32 -67.89
CA PRO A 549 8.68 -22.79 -66.54
C PRO A 549 8.81 -23.92 -65.51
N PRO A 550 9.47 -23.68 -64.36
CA PRO A 550 9.58 -24.70 -63.32
C PRO A 550 8.18 -25.12 -62.83
N PRO A 551 7.99 -26.39 -62.44
CA PRO A 551 6.73 -26.82 -61.86
C PRO A 551 6.44 -26.01 -60.58
N PRO A 552 5.17 -25.70 -60.28
CA PRO A 552 4.81 -25.03 -59.04
C PRO A 552 5.38 -25.78 -57.83
N PRO A 553 5.89 -25.08 -56.79
CA PRO A 553 6.28 -25.75 -55.56
C PRO A 553 5.08 -26.51 -54.99
N PRO A 554 5.27 -27.72 -54.44
CA PRO A 554 4.17 -28.46 -53.84
C PRO A 554 3.56 -27.65 -52.69
N PRO A 555 2.23 -27.71 -52.48
CA PRO A 555 1.59 -27.00 -51.38
C PRO A 555 2.19 -27.47 -50.04
N PRO A 556 2.37 -26.55 -49.06
CA PRO A 556 2.94 -26.91 -47.77
C PRO A 556 2.09 -27.96 -47.06
N PRO A 557 2.69 -28.87 -46.26
CA PRO A 557 1.93 -29.84 -45.48
C PRO A 557 0.95 -29.14 -44.51
N PRO A 558 -0.24 -29.72 -44.28
CA PRO A 558 -1.15 -29.18 -43.27
C PRO A 558 -0.50 -29.23 -41.87
N PRO A 559 -0.70 -28.22 -41.00
CA PRO A 559 -0.20 -28.22 -39.63
C PRO A 559 -0.68 -29.45 -38.85
N ILE A 560 0.19 -30.00 -38.01
CA ILE A 560 -0.15 -31.17 -37.18
C ILE A 560 -0.71 -30.68 -35.84
N PRO A 561 -1.95 -31.03 -35.46
CA PRO A 561 -2.50 -30.69 -34.15
C PRO A 561 -1.77 -31.43 -33.03
N ASN A 562 -1.42 -30.72 -31.96
CA ASN A 562 -0.98 -31.30 -30.70
C ASN A 562 -2.22 -31.74 -29.90
N VAL A 563 -2.39 -33.05 -29.77
CA VAL A 563 -3.55 -33.69 -29.14
C VAL A 563 -3.10 -34.28 -27.81
N ARG A 564 -3.87 -34.05 -26.73
CA ARG A 564 -3.57 -34.55 -25.38
C ARG A 564 -3.22 -36.05 -25.38
N PRO A 565 -2.21 -36.52 -24.61
CA PRO A 565 -1.80 -37.94 -24.57
C PRO A 565 -2.92 -38.94 -24.27
N GLU A 566 -3.94 -38.55 -23.49
CA GLU A 566 -5.04 -39.44 -23.08
C GLU A 566 -6.07 -39.67 -24.19
N VAL A 567 -6.20 -38.73 -25.13
CA VAL A 567 -7.26 -38.75 -26.16
C VAL A 567 -7.08 -39.91 -27.15
N PRO A 568 -5.88 -40.18 -27.71
CA PRO A 568 -5.64 -41.40 -28.48
C PRO A 568 -6.03 -42.67 -27.71
N GLY A 569 -5.71 -42.74 -26.40
CA GLY A 569 -6.13 -43.83 -25.53
C GLY A 569 -7.65 -44.01 -25.47
N HIS A 570 -8.38 -42.92 -25.20
CA HIS A 570 -9.84 -42.94 -25.10
C HIS A 570 -10.58 -43.19 -26.42
N VAL A 571 -10.02 -42.80 -27.57
CA VAL A 571 -10.63 -43.09 -28.89
C VAL A 571 -10.30 -44.51 -29.35
N ILE A 572 -9.10 -45.01 -29.07
CA ILE A 572 -8.66 -46.35 -29.51
C ILE A 572 -9.19 -47.46 -28.60
N ALA A 573 -9.29 -47.25 -27.28
CA ALA A 573 -9.70 -48.30 -26.35
C ALA A 573 -11.09 -48.92 -26.64
N PRO A 574 -12.17 -48.16 -26.94
CA PRO A 574 -13.46 -48.73 -27.34
C PRO A 574 -13.39 -49.52 -28.65
N LEU A 575 -12.60 -49.04 -29.63
CA LEU A 575 -12.44 -49.68 -30.93
C LEU A 575 -11.62 -50.99 -30.85
N VAL A 576 -10.60 -51.02 -29.98
CA VAL A 576 -9.83 -52.23 -29.68
C VAL A 576 -10.68 -53.21 -28.86
N ALA A 577 -11.42 -52.75 -27.85
CA ALA A 577 -12.35 -53.59 -27.10
C ALA A 577 -13.43 -54.21 -28.01
N GLN A 578 -13.98 -53.44 -28.95
CA GLN A 578 -14.92 -53.93 -29.96
C GLN A 578 -14.28 -54.98 -30.87
N ARG A 579 -13.05 -54.76 -31.37
CA ARG A 579 -12.32 -55.74 -32.18
C ARG A 579 -11.99 -57.03 -31.42
N MET A 580 -11.55 -56.91 -30.17
CA MET A 580 -11.26 -58.08 -29.32
C MET A 580 -12.53 -58.87 -29.00
N GLY A 581 -13.64 -58.19 -28.69
CA GLY A 581 -14.95 -58.83 -28.48
C GLY A 581 -15.53 -59.49 -29.73
N LEU A 582 -15.35 -58.90 -30.91
CA LEU A 582 -15.73 -59.53 -32.18
C LEU A 582 -14.87 -60.77 -32.50
N MET A 583 -13.58 -60.76 -32.15
CA MET A 583 -12.71 -61.93 -32.33
C MET A 583 -13.08 -63.08 -31.37
N THR A 584 -13.47 -62.80 -30.11
CA THR A 584 -13.94 -63.85 -29.19
C THR A 584 -15.35 -64.36 -29.49
N LEU A 585 -16.24 -63.55 -30.09
CA LEU A 585 -17.50 -64.06 -30.66
C LEU A 585 -17.24 -64.95 -31.89
N GLY A 586 -16.25 -64.61 -32.72
CA GLY A 586 -15.89 -65.38 -33.92
C GLY A 586 -15.48 -66.83 -33.61
N THR A 587 -14.70 -67.04 -32.54
CA THR A 587 -14.28 -68.39 -32.11
C THR A 587 -15.41 -69.18 -31.45
N PHE A 588 -16.39 -68.53 -30.82
CA PHE A 588 -17.48 -69.20 -30.10
C PHE A 588 -18.36 -70.08 -31.02
N HIS A 589 -18.49 -69.71 -32.29
CA HIS A 589 -19.18 -70.52 -33.31
C HIS A 589 -18.36 -71.72 -33.81
N GLN A 590 -17.06 -71.77 -33.50
CA GLN A 590 -16.16 -72.83 -33.97
C GLN A 590 -16.02 -73.96 -32.94
N ASP A 591 -15.99 -73.64 -31.64
CA ASP A 591 -15.95 -74.63 -30.55
C ASP A 591 -17.31 -75.27 -30.24
N ALA A 592 -18.42 -74.63 -30.59
CA ALA A 592 -19.77 -75.19 -30.40
C ALA A 592 -20.06 -76.44 -31.27
N ALA A 593 -19.23 -76.70 -32.29
CA ALA A 593 -19.42 -77.81 -33.23
C ALA A 593 -18.74 -79.14 -32.79
N THR A 594 -17.79 -79.09 -31.85
CA THR A 594 -16.94 -80.23 -31.45
C THR A 594 -17.39 -80.94 -30.17
N SER A 595 -18.48 -80.49 -29.54
CA SER A 595 -19.05 -81.09 -28.31
C SER A 595 -20.26 -82.00 -28.58
N ARG A 596 -20.06 -83.05 -29.40
CA ARG A 596 -21.02 -84.15 -29.58
C ARG A 596 -20.35 -85.52 -29.73
N PHE A 597 -20.01 -86.12 -28.60
CA PHE A 597 -19.95 -87.57 -28.39
C PHE A 597 -20.32 -87.88 -26.93
#